data_AF-A0A2G6CRD6-F1
#
_entry.id   AF-A0A2G6CRD6-F1
#
_cell.length_a   1.000
_cell.length_b   1.000
_cell.length_c   1.000
_cell.angle_alpha   90.00
_cell.angle_beta   90.00
_cell.angle_gamma   90.00
#
_symmetry.space_group_name_H-M   'P 1'
#
loop_
_entity.id
_entity.type
_entity.pdbx_description
1 polymer ?
#
loop_
_entity_poly.entity_id
_entity_poly.type
_entity_poly.pdbx_seq_one_letter_code
_entity_poly.pdbx_strand_id
1 'polypeptide(L)'
;METTGLEPIALSHDVPLGRGIYCNRTLNLRAVKAIGYDMDYTLIHYKVEAWEQRAYEYLQDKLVERGWPIAELRFDEALTVRGLVLDLELGNIVKTNRFGYIKQAAHGTAPLPFDQQRLVYASTNVDLADERFVFVNTLFSKSEVCMYTQLVDLLDAGELCGVMGYTDLYKQVKRHLDEAHMQGALKAEILADPERFIELDPETPLALLDQRHAGKKLLLYVTWNQPPRRVERLIRGGSWPVDRRRSGGIAF
;
A
#
# COMPACT_ATOMS: atom_id res chain seq x y z
N MET A 1 -32.48 9.28 -43.82
CA MET A 1 -31.54 10.23 -43.21
C MET A 1 -31.98 10.36 -41.75
N GLU A 2 -31.45 9.51 -40.88
CA GLU A 2 -31.74 9.54 -39.44
C GLU A 2 -30.42 9.28 -38.74
N THR A 3 -29.76 10.38 -38.38
CA THR A 3 -28.62 10.39 -37.47
C THR A 3 -29.17 10.25 -36.06
N THR A 4 -29.06 9.06 -35.47
CA THR A 4 -29.22 8.85 -34.03
C THR A 4 -28.12 9.60 -33.31
N GLY A 5 -28.40 10.86 -32.98
CA GLY A 5 -27.59 11.66 -32.06
C GLY A 5 -27.65 11.01 -30.69
N LEU A 6 -26.55 10.37 -30.29
CA LEU A 6 -26.29 10.13 -28.88
C LEU A 6 -26.05 11.50 -28.25
N GLU A 7 -27.07 12.01 -27.56
CA GLU A 7 -26.92 13.13 -26.63
C GLU A 7 -25.71 12.87 -25.72
N PRO A 8 -24.78 13.83 -25.57
CA PRO A 8 -23.67 13.67 -24.65
C PRO A 8 -24.24 13.46 -23.24
N ILE A 9 -23.86 12.35 -22.60
CA ILE A 9 -24.17 12.10 -21.19
C ILE A 9 -23.60 13.27 -20.42
N ALA A 10 -24.46 14.17 -19.94
CA ALA A 10 -24.08 15.22 -19.02
C ALA A 10 -23.42 14.54 -17.83
N LEU A 11 -22.12 14.79 -17.62
CA LEU A 11 -21.44 14.38 -16.40
C LEU A 11 -22.13 15.11 -15.26
N SER A 12 -22.97 14.40 -14.50
CA SER A 12 -23.58 14.96 -13.31
C SER A 12 -22.44 15.39 -12.38
N HIS A 13 -22.36 16.68 -12.10
CA HIS A 13 -21.38 17.25 -11.18
C HIS A 13 -21.70 16.91 -9.71
N ASP A 14 -22.63 15.98 -9.48
CA ASP A 14 -23.21 15.67 -8.17
C ASP A 14 -22.59 14.44 -7.48
N VAL A 15 -21.68 13.72 -8.14
CA VAL A 15 -20.97 12.61 -7.49
C VAL A 15 -19.74 13.17 -6.77
N PRO A 16 -19.59 12.99 -5.44
CA PRO A 16 -18.39 13.42 -4.73
C PRO A 16 -17.12 12.88 -5.40
N LEU A 17 -16.04 13.66 -5.44
CA LEU A 17 -14.79 13.27 -6.13
C LEU A 17 -14.26 11.89 -5.69
N GLY A 18 -14.44 11.54 -4.41
CA GLY A 18 -14.06 10.24 -3.85
C GLY A 18 -14.96 9.06 -4.23
N ARG A 19 -16.09 9.31 -4.90
CA ARG A 19 -17.07 8.32 -5.35
C ARG A 19 -17.18 8.22 -6.88
N GLY A 20 -16.39 9.00 -7.62
CA GLY A 20 -16.33 8.97 -9.08
C GLY A 20 -15.56 7.77 -9.62
N ILE A 21 -15.93 7.29 -10.82
CA ILE A 21 -15.18 6.28 -11.57
C ILE A 21 -14.38 6.99 -12.67
N TYR A 22 -13.05 6.91 -12.60
CA TYR A 22 -12.15 7.54 -13.58
C TYR A 22 -11.71 6.52 -14.64
N CYS A 23 -11.91 6.86 -15.92
CA CYS A 23 -11.69 5.94 -17.03
C CYS A 23 -10.41 6.29 -17.80
N ASN A 24 -9.39 5.44 -17.72
CA ASN A 24 -8.19 5.54 -18.57
C ASN A 24 -8.39 4.92 -19.96
N ARG A 25 -9.23 3.87 -20.06
CA ARG A 25 -9.58 3.16 -21.30
C ARG A 25 -11.05 2.81 -21.27
N THR A 26 -11.68 2.75 -22.45
CA THR A 26 -13.07 2.35 -22.58
C THR A 26 -13.28 0.90 -22.10
N LEU A 27 -14.23 0.70 -21.19
CA LEU A 27 -14.64 -0.61 -20.71
C LEU A 27 -16.17 -0.72 -20.78
N ASN A 28 -16.67 -1.71 -21.54
CA ASN A 28 -18.10 -1.98 -21.59
C ASN A 28 -18.50 -2.97 -20.48
N LEU A 29 -19.01 -2.45 -19.36
CA LEU A 29 -19.45 -3.27 -18.23
C LEU A 29 -20.59 -4.24 -18.57
N ARG A 30 -21.37 -4.02 -19.64
CA ARG A 30 -22.38 -4.99 -20.09
C ARG A 30 -21.72 -6.29 -20.58
N ALA A 31 -20.56 -6.20 -21.24
CA ALA A 31 -19.84 -7.36 -21.77
C ALA A 31 -19.08 -8.16 -20.68
N VAL A 32 -18.82 -7.55 -19.53
CA VAL A 32 -18.16 -8.21 -18.39
C VAL A 32 -19.09 -9.27 -17.79
N LYS A 33 -18.64 -10.51 -17.65
CA LYS A 33 -19.43 -11.62 -17.09
C LYS A 33 -19.08 -11.94 -15.63
N ALA A 34 -17.87 -11.60 -15.22
CA ALA A 34 -17.38 -11.83 -13.87
C ALA A 34 -16.53 -10.65 -13.41
N ILE A 35 -16.60 -10.33 -12.11
CA ILE A 35 -15.82 -9.28 -11.47
C ILE A 35 -15.04 -9.93 -10.32
N GLY A 36 -13.72 -9.80 -10.38
CA GLY A 36 -12.82 -10.26 -9.34
C GLY A 36 -12.45 -9.12 -8.43
N TYR A 37 -12.59 -9.34 -7.12
CA TYR A 37 -12.21 -8.41 -6.08
C TYR A 37 -11.00 -8.96 -5.34
N ASP A 38 -10.00 -8.12 -5.14
CA ASP A 38 -9.08 -8.31 -4.03
C ASP A 38 -9.79 -7.93 -2.72
N MET A 39 -9.30 -8.41 -1.59
CA MET A 39 -9.90 -8.16 -0.29
C MET A 39 -9.28 -6.94 0.38
N ASP A 40 -7.98 -7.03 0.67
CA ASP A 40 -7.24 -6.03 1.44
C ASP A 40 -7.06 -4.76 0.61
N TYR A 41 -7.42 -3.60 1.17
CA TYR A 41 -7.42 -2.30 0.50
C TYR A 41 -8.27 -2.18 -0.77
N THR A 42 -9.16 -3.15 -1.04
CA THR A 42 -10.09 -3.11 -2.18
C THR A 42 -11.55 -3.23 -1.73
N LEU A 43 -11.91 -4.29 -1.00
CA LEU A 43 -13.23 -4.40 -0.37
C LEU A 43 -13.22 -3.98 1.09
N ILE A 44 -12.10 -4.23 1.77
CA ILE A 44 -11.88 -3.83 3.15
C ILE A 44 -10.89 -2.68 3.15
N HIS A 45 -11.32 -1.54 3.66
CA HIS A 45 -10.43 -0.42 3.88
C HIS A 45 -9.87 -0.51 5.29
N TYR A 46 -8.55 -0.36 5.42
CA TYR A 46 -7.91 -0.28 6.71
C TYR A 46 -7.64 1.18 7.05
N LYS A 47 -7.73 1.52 8.33
CA LYS A 47 -7.24 2.78 8.89
C LYS A 47 -5.71 2.76 8.79
N VAL A 48 -5.20 3.28 7.67
CA VAL A 48 -3.79 3.16 7.26
C VAL A 48 -2.85 3.64 8.36
N GLU A 49 -3.14 4.76 9.00
CA GLU A 49 -2.30 5.32 10.08
C GLU A 49 -2.14 4.34 11.25
N ALA A 50 -3.25 3.84 11.82
CA ALA A 50 -3.22 2.91 12.93
C ALA A 50 -2.51 1.59 12.57
N TRP A 51 -2.67 1.15 11.33
CA TRP A 51 -2.03 -0.04 10.81
C TRP A 51 -0.52 0.12 10.63
N GLU A 52 -0.09 1.18 9.94
CA GLU A 52 1.33 1.45 9.68
C GLU A 52 2.09 1.80 10.96
N GLN A 53 1.47 2.55 11.87
CA GLN A 53 2.09 2.82 13.16
C GLN A 53 2.36 1.52 13.94
N ARG A 54 1.40 0.59 13.95
CA ARG A 54 1.60 -0.68 14.63
C ARG A 54 2.69 -1.53 13.98
N ALA A 55 2.76 -1.55 12.65
CA ALA A 55 3.82 -2.23 11.91
C ALA A 55 5.20 -1.60 12.20
N TYR A 56 5.27 -0.27 12.29
CA TYR A 56 6.48 0.46 12.66
C TYR A 56 6.95 0.11 14.08
N GLU A 57 6.06 0.11 15.07
CA GLU A 57 6.37 -0.26 16.46
C GLU A 57 6.91 -1.69 16.56
N TYR A 58 6.30 -2.63 15.84
CA TYR A 58 6.75 -4.02 15.84
C TYR A 58 8.17 -4.17 15.26
N LEU A 59 8.47 -3.43 14.20
CA LEU A 59 9.81 -3.36 13.62
C LEU A 59 10.80 -2.69 14.58
N GLN A 60 10.39 -1.61 15.25
CA GLN A 60 11.18 -0.89 16.25
C GLN A 60 11.59 -1.82 17.39
N ASP A 61 10.64 -2.54 17.98
CA ASP A 61 10.90 -3.50 19.07
C ASP A 61 11.96 -4.53 18.65
N LYS A 62 11.86 -5.08 17.43
CA LYS A 62 12.79 -6.09 16.90
C LYS A 62 14.21 -5.56 16.68
N LEU A 63 14.35 -4.29 16.30
CA LEU A 63 15.65 -3.66 16.09
C LEU A 63 16.27 -3.21 17.43
N VAL A 64 15.46 -2.74 18.37
CA VAL A 64 15.89 -2.43 19.76
C VAL A 64 16.38 -3.69 20.47
N GLU A 65 15.71 -4.83 20.31
CA GLU A 65 16.16 -6.14 20.83
C GLU A 65 17.57 -6.53 20.34
N ARG A 66 17.98 -6.02 19.17
CA ARG A 66 19.31 -6.22 18.57
C ARG A 66 20.33 -5.16 19.00
N GLY A 67 19.94 -4.21 19.84
CA GLY A 67 20.81 -3.17 20.38
C GLY A 67 20.88 -1.90 19.54
N TRP A 68 19.94 -1.68 18.60
CA TRP A 68 19.89 -0.43 17.84
C TRP A 68 19.28 0.70 18.71
N PRO A 69 19.88 1.90 18.74
CA PRO A 69 19.49 2.99 19.63
C PRO A 69 18.25 3.76 19.11
N ILE A 70 17.14 3.06 18.84
CA ILE A 70 16.00 3.63 18.11
C ILE A 70 14.70 3.70 18.90
N ALA A 71 14.71 3.38 20.20
CA ALA A 71 13.50 3.32 21.04
C ALA A 71 12.75 4.66 21.14
N GLU A 72 13.45 5.78 20.94
CA GLU A 72 12.85 7.12 20.98
C GLU A 72 12.26 7.57 19.64
N LEU A 73 12.58 6.88 18.54
CA LEU A 73 12.00 7.20 17.24
C LEU A 73 10.47 6.97 17.24
N ARG A 74 9.78 7.72 16.39
CA ARG A 74 8.33 7.67 16.26
C ARG A 74 7.97 7.55 14.78
N PHE A 75 6.88 6.85 14.51
CA PHE A 75 6.32 6.82 13.17
C PHE A 75 5.86 8.22 12.77
N ASP A 76 6.28 8.66 11.58
CA ASP A 76 5.85 9.91 10.96
C ASP A 76 5.35 9.62 9.55
N GLU A 77 4.03 9.71 9.37
CA GLU A 77 3.38 9.45 8.08
C GLU A 77 3.80 10.48 7.02
N ALA A 78 4.21 11.69 7.40
CA ALA A 78 4.57 12.74 6.46
C ALA A 78 5.87 12.46 5.69
N LEU A 79 6.72 11.56 6.20
CA LEU A 79 8.00 11.21 5.58
C LEU A 79 7.83 10.41 4.28
N THR A 80 6.67 9.80 4.04
CA THR A 80 6.48 8.94 2.89
C THR A 80 5.07 8.96 2.32
N VAL A 81 4.99 8.90 1.00
CA VAL A 81 3.74 8.72 0.26
C VAL A 81 3.89 7.61 -0.75
N ARG A 82 2.78 6.98 -1.13
CA ARG A 82 2.78 5.95 -2.16
C ARG A 82 3.33 6.52 -3.48
N GLY A 83 4.20 5.75 -4.13
CA GLY A 83 4.80 6.10 -5.41
C GLY A 83 6.17 6.78 -5.32
N LEU A 84 6.74 6.90 -4.11
CA LEU A 84 8.15 7.26 -3.95
C LEU A 84 9.07 6.07 -4.30
N VAL A 85 10.35 6.36 -4.47
CA VAL A 85 11.39 5.39 -4.78
C VAL A 85 12.54 5.57 -3.79
N LEU A 86 13.01 4.50 -3.18
CA LEU A 86 14.25 4.52 -2.41
C LEU A 86 15.43 4.34 -3.37
N ASP A 87 16.46 5.16 -3.19
CA ASP A 87 17.77 5.03 -3.81
C ASP A 87 18.73 4.45 -2.77
N LEU A 88 18.95 3.14 -2.84
CA LEU A 88 19.72 2.39 -1.85
C LEU A 88 21.23 2.62 -1.93
N GLU A 89 21.70 3.23 -3.01
CA GLU A 89 23.11 3.59 -3.16
C GLU A 89 23.43 4.87 -2.37
N LEU A 90 22.47 5.80 -2.34
CA LEU A 90 22.67 7.14 -1.75
C LEU A 90 21.89 7.37 -0.45
N GLY A 91 21.10 6.41 0.02
CA GLY A 91 20.28 6.58 1.23
C GLY A 91 19.17 7.60 1.06
N ASN A 92 18.73 7.81 -0.19
CA ASN A 92 17.75 8.84 -0.51
C ASN A 92 16.37 8.25 -0.75
N ILE A 93 15.35 9.06 -0.52
CA ILE A 93 14.00 8.84 -1.04
C ILE A 93 13.69 9.90 -2.10
N VAL A 94 13.25 9.45 -3.28
CA VAL A 94 13.07 10.30 -4.45
C VAL A 94 11.66 10.19 -5.01
N LYS A 95 11.16 11.32 -5.51
CA LYS A 95 9.93 11.41 -6.28
C LYS A 95 10.28 11.60 -7.75
N THR A 96 9.78 10.73 -8.60
CA THR A 96 10.07 10.76 -10.04
C THR A 96 8.83 11.13 -10.86
N ASN A 97 9.06 11.52 -12.10
CA ASN A 97 8.00 11.55 -13.10
C ASN A 97 7.93 10.21 -13.86
N ARG A 98 6.97 10.09 -14.78
CA ARG A 98 6.74 8.89 -15.59
C ARG A 98 7.93 8.41 -16.44
N PHE A 99 8.96 9.24 -16.61
CA PHE A 99 10.15 8.94 -17.40
C PHE A 99 11.38 8.67 -16.52
N GLY A 100 11.20 8.58 -15.20
CA GLY A 100 12.28 8.32 -14.24
C GLY A 100 13.07 9.55 -13.83
N TYR A 101 12.72 10.76 -14.30
CA TYR A 101 13.41 11.99 -13.87
C TYR A 101 13.02 12.35 -12.45
N ILE A 102 14.02 12.57 -11.61
CA ILE A 102 13.86 12.96 -10.21
C ILE A 102 13.40 14.42 -10.14
N LYS A 103 12.30 14.64 -9.39
CA LYS A 103 11.68 15.95 -9.19
C LYS A 103 11.89 16.47 -7.77
N GLN A 104 11.88 15.59 -6.80
CA GLN A 104 12.18 15.89 -5.40
C GLN A 104 13.01 14.75 -4.84
N ALA A 105 13.89 15.05 -3.90
CA ALA A 105 14.68 14.08 -3.19
C ALA A 105 14.84 14.51 -1.72
N ALA A 106 14.95 13.54 -0.83
CA ALA A 106 15.38 13.72 0.55
C ALA A 106 16.45 12.68 0.87
N HIS A 107 17.43 13.06 1.69
CA HIS A 107 18.42 12.16 2.27
C HIS A 107 18.00 11.87 3.70
N GLY A 108 17.77 10.59 4.03
CA GLY A 108 17.11 10.24 5.27
C GLY A 108 15.79 11.02 5.47
N THR A 109 15.68 11.77 6.56
CA THR A 109 14.49 12.63 6.81
C THR A 109 14.62 14.06 6.26
N ALA A 110 15.79 14.46 5.75
CA ALA A 110 16.07 15.82 5.34
C ALA A 110 15.86 16.03 3.82
N PRO A 111 14.99 16.97 3.38
CA PRO A 111 14.85 17.31 1.98
C PRO A 111 16.15 17.84 1.38
N LEU A 112 16.51 17.36 0.19
CA LEU A 112 17.68 17.88 -0.54
C LEU A 112 17.35 19.24 -1.17
N PRO A 113 18.18 20.27 -0.96
CA PRO A 113 18.07 21.53 -1.70
C PRO A 113 18.16 21.29 -3.20
N PHE A 114 17.45 22.10 -3.98
CA PHE A 114 17.36 21.94 -5.44
C PHE A 114 18.73 21.85 -6.13
N ASP A 115 19.68 22.68 -5.74
CA ASP A 115 21.02 22.69 -6.33
C ASP A 115 21.79 21.40 -6.03
N GLN A 116 21.69 20.88 -4.81
CA GLN A 116 22.30 19.61 -4.43
C GLN A 116 21.63 18.44 -5.15
N GLN A 117 20.29 18.41 -5.21
CA GLN A 117 19.54 17.40 -5.96
C GLN A 117 19.99 17.39 -7.42
N ARG A 118 20.15 18.57 -8.04
CA ARG A 118 20.59 18.67 -9.43
C ARG A 118 22.01 18.16 -9.62
N LEU A 119 22.92 18.42 -8.68
CA LEU A 119 24.29 17.91 -8.73
C LEU A 119 24.32 16.37 -8.60
N VAL A 120 23.59 15.82 -7.64
CA VAL A 120 23.54 14.38 -7.36
C VAL A 120 22.87 13.61 -8.49
N TYR A 121 21.81 14.16 -9.08
CA TYR A 121 20.95 13.46 -10.03
C TYR A 121 20.98 14.07 -11.45
N ALA A 122 22.01 14.84 -11.82
CA ALA A 122 22.11 15.49 -13.13
C ALA A 122 21.97 14.52 -14.31
N SER A 123 22.58 13.35 -14.18
CA SER A 123 22.67 12.31 -15.22
C SER A 123 22.05 10.99 -14.80
N THR A 124 21.29 10.98 -13.72
CA THR A 124 20.69 9.77 -13.15
C THR A 124 19.20 9.79 -13.37
N ASN A 125 18.71 8.76 -14.06
CA ASN A 125 17.29 8.48 -14.16
C ASN A 125 17.00 7.23 -13.34
N VAL A 126 15.84 7.20 -12.70
CA VAL A 126 15.38 6.01 -12.01
C VAL A 126 14.92 4.99 -13.06
N ASP A 127 15.59 3.83 -13.05
CA ASP A 127 15.14 2.61 -13.72
C ASP A 127 14.69 1.61 -12.65
N LEU A 128 13.41 1.23 -12.66
CA LEU A 128 12.85 0.31 -11.68
C LEU A 128 13.29 -1.15 -11.90
N ALA A 129 13.99 -1.44 -13.00
CA ALA A 129 14.65 -2.73 -13.20
C ALA A 129 15.99 -2.84 -12.47
N ASP A 130 16.57 -1.71 -12.05
CA ASP A 130 17.83 -1.66 -11.30
C ASP A 130 17.59 -1.95 -9.81
N GLU A 131 18.37 -2.87 -9.24
CA GLU A 131 18.30 -3.24 -7.82
C GLU A 131 18.65 -2.08 -6.88
N ARG A 132 19.32 -1.04 -7.38
CA ARG A 132 19.55 0.22 -6.67
C ARG A 132 18.24 0.87 -6.22
N PHE A 133 17.19 0.77 -7.02
CA PHE A 133 15.95 1.51 -6.82
C PHE A 133 14.83 0.61 -6.32
N VAL A 134 14.24 0.97 -5.18
CA VAL A 134 13.10 0.23 -4.62
C VAL A 134 11.83 1.07 -4.72
N PHE A 135 10.83 0.56 -5.44
CA PHE A 135 9.57 1.27 -5.63
C PHE A 135 8.60 1.04 -4.46
N VAL A 136 8.17 2.14 -3.84
CA VAL A 136 7.20 2.13 -2.74
C VAL A 136 5.78 2.09 -3.31
N ASN A 137 5.33 0.90 -3.71
CA ASN A 137 4.06 0.72 -4.42
C ASN A 137 2.91 0.16 -3.57
N THR A 138 3.21 -0.42 -2.41
CA THR A 138 2.20 -0.97 -1.50
C THR A 138 1.87 0.02 -0.40
N LEU A 139 0.64 -0.05 0.11
CA LEU A 139 0.24 0.74 1.28
C LEU A 139 0.95 0.27 2.56
N PHE A 140 1.43 -0.98 2.56
CA PHE A 140 2.15 -1.64 3.65
C PHE A 140 3.62 -1.21 3.81
N SER A 141 4.14 -0.40 2.89
CA SER A 141 5.55 -0.03 2.86
C SER A 141 5.84 1.30 3.56
N LYS A 142 4.83 1.98 4.13
CA LYS A 142 5.06 3.30 4.75
C LYS A 142 5.90 3.18 6.02
N SER A 143 5.56 2.25 6.89
CA SER A 143 6.30 1.92 8.12
C SER A 143 7.75 1.54 7.83
N GLU A 144 7.98 0.65 6.87
CA GLU A 144 9.31 0.24 6.40
C GLU A 144 10.13 1.44 5.91
N VAL A 145 9.54 2.26 5.04
CA VAL A 145 10.22 3.43 4.46
C VAL A 145 10.50 4.49 5.52
N CYS A 146 9.55 4.79 6.40
CA CYS A 146 9.73 5.72 7.51
C CYS A 146 10.90 5.28 8.40
N MET A 147 10.91 4.01 8.81
CA MET A 147 11.99 3.43 9.59
C MET A 147 13.33 3.55 8.85
N TYR A 148 13.37 3.14 7.58
CA TYR A 148 14.57 3.24 6.76
C TYR A 148 15.12 4.67 6.69
N THR A 149 14.27 5.67 6.42
CA THR A 149 14.71 7.07 6.31
C THR A 149 15.28 7.63 7.62
N GLN A 150 14.69 7.28 8.77
CA GLN A 150 15.22 7.72 10.06
C GLN A 150 16.53 7.01 10.42
N LEU A 151 16.66 5.74 10.02
CA LEU A 151 17.89 4.98 10.22
C LEU A 151 19.04 5.46 9.33
N VAL A 152 18.75 6.03 8.15
CA VAL A 152 19.78 6.69 7.33
C VAL A 152 20.40 7.84 8.12
N ASP A 153 19.60 8.68 8.80
CA ASP A 153 20.12 9.79 9.61
C ASP A 153 21.04 9.29 10.74
N LEU A 154 20.65 8.19 11.41
CA LEU A 154 21.46 7.58 12.47
C LEU A 154 22.73 6.90 11.95
N LEU A 155 22.68 6.33 10.74
CA LEU A 155 23.87 5.77 10.08
C LEU A 155 24.89 6.87 9.79
N ASP A 156 24.41 8.00 9.26
CA ASP A 156 25.23 9.17 8.94
C ASP A 156 25.82 9.83 10.20
N ALA A 157 25.08 9.81 11.32
CA ALA A 157 25.56 10.25 12.63
C ALA A 157 26.59 9.29 13.26
N GLY A 158 26.79 8.09 12.68
CA GLY A 158 27.68 7.06 13.22
C GLY A 158 27.12 6.36 14.46
N GLU A 159 25.81 6.44 14.69
CA GLU A 159 25.12 5.87 15.85
C GLU A 159 24.63 4.43 15.61
N LEU A 160 24.60 3.98 14.35
CA LEU A 160 24.29 2.59 14.00
C LEU A 160 25.55 1.75 13.86
N CYS A 161 25.53 0.56 14.48
CA CYS A 161 26.59 -0.44 14.38
C CYS A 161 26.17 -1.65 13.54
N GLY A 162 27.13 -2.31 12.90
CA GLY A 162 26.88 -3.55 12.14
C GLY A 162 26.15 -3.34 10.81
N VAL A 163 26.18 -2.13 10.26
CA VAL A 163 25.61 -1.77 8.96
C VAL A 163 26.73 -1.24 8.07
N MET A 164 26.90 -1.82 6.88
CA MET A 164 28.02 -1.46 5.98
C MET A 164 27.68 -0.31 5.01
N GLY A 165 26.41 0.06 4.88
CA GLY A 165 25.93 1.12 4.00
C GLY A 165 24.42 1.05 3.81
N TYR A 166 23.84 2.00 3.07
CA TYR A 166 22.39 2.16 2.93
C TYR A 166 21.67 0.96 2.30
N THR A 167 22.32 0.25 1.38
CA THR A 167 21.77 -0.98 0.80
C THR A 167 21.71 -2.11 1.83
N ASP A 168 22.73 -2.25 2.67
CA ASP A 168 22.73 -3.24 3.74
C ASP A 168 21.70 -2.87 4.82
N LEU A 169 21.60 -1.58 5.16
CA LEU A 169 20.57 -1.05 6.05
C LEU A 169 19.16 -1.46 5.59
N TYR A 170 18.85 -1.22 4.31
CA TYR A 170 17.56 -1.60 3.72
C TYR A 170 17.31 -3.11 3.81
N LYS A 171 18.32 -3.93 3.48
CA LYS A 171 18.24 -5.39 3.58
C LYS A 171 17.99 -5.84 5.02
N GLN A 172 18.63 -5.21 6.00
CA GLN A 172 18.38 -5.51 7.41
C GLN A 172 16.95 -5.14 7.78
N VAL A 173 16.51 -3.91 7.54
CA VAL A 173 15.12 -3.48 7.77
C VAL A 173 14.11 -4.45 7.15
N LYS A 174 14.28 -4.78 5.87
CA LYS A 174 13.40 -5.69 5.13
C LYS A 174 13.39 -7.12 5.68
N ARG A 175 14.53 -7.66 6.10
CA ARG A 175 14.60 -8.99 6.74
C ARG A 175 13.88 -9.03 8.09
N HIS A 176 13.91 -7.91 8.83
CA HIS A 176 13.26 -7.84 10.14
C HIS A 176 11.76 -7.60 9.99
N LEU A 177 11.36 -7.12 8.82
CA LEU A 177 10.00 -7.13 8.34
C LEU A 177 9.52 -8.53 7.89
N ASP A 178 10.26 -9.62 8.18
CA ASP A 178 9.99 -10.99 7.69
C ASP A 178 8.48 -11.32 7.73
N GLU A 179 7.90 -11.19 6.54
CA GLU A 179 6.52 -10.75 6.31
C GLU A 179 5.51 -11.73 6.90
N ALA A 180 5.85 -13.02 7.00
CA ALA A 180 4.95 -14.05 7.48
C ALA A 180 4.62 -13.95 8.97
N HIS A 181 5.58 -13.58 9.83
CA HIS A 181 5.35 -13.47 11.27
C HIS A 181 4.69 -12.15 11.64
N MET A 182 5.15 -11.03 11.08
CA MET A 182 4.54 -9.73 11.34
C MET A 182 3.15 -9.63 10.73
N GLN A 183 2.95 -10.04 9.46
CA GLN A 183 1.60 -10.07 8.91
C GLN A 183 0.73 -11.00 9.74
N GLY A 184 1.21 -12.16 10.19
CA GLY A 184 0.44 -13.05 11.07
C GLY A 184 0.01 -12.37 12.39
N ALA A 185 0.94 -11.72 13.08
CA ALA A 185 0.69 -11.06 14.37
C ALA A 185 -0.22 -9.83 14.22
N LEU A 186 0.08 -8.95 13.26
CA LEU A 186 -0.73 -7.76 12.94
C LEU A 186 -2.14 -8.16 12.50
N LYS A 187 -2.26 -9.20 11.67
CA LYS A 187 -3.54 -9.76 11.27
C LYS A 187 -4.32 -10.33 12.45
N ALA A 188 -3.65 -11.01 13.40
CA ALA A 188 -4.29 -11.49 14.61
C ALA A 188 -4.80 -10.34 15.50
N GLU A 189 -4.04 -9.24 15.58
CA GLU A 189 -4.43 -8.03 16.31
C GLU A 189 -5.67 -7.36 15.68
N ILE A 190 -5.73 -7.25 14.34
CA ILE A 190 -6.96 -6.79 13.65
C ILE A 190 -8.15 -7.67 14.03
N LEU A 191 -7.95 -8.99 14.08
CA LEU A 191 -9.06 -9.90 14.35
C LEU A 191 -9.58 -9.84 15.77
N ALA A 192 -8.69 -9.49 16.71
CA ALA A 192 -9.06 -9.23 18.08
C ALA A 192 -9.93 -7.96 18.18
N ASP A 193 -9.55 -6.89 17.47
CA ASP A 193 -10.23 -5.58 17.51
C ASP A 193 -10.40 -4.93 16.12
N PRO A 194 -11.35 -5.41 15.29
CA PRO A 194 -11.48 -4.96 13.92
C PRO A 194 -11.93 -3.50 13.81
N GLU A 195 -12.69 -2.98 14.77
CA GLU A 195 -13.21 -1.60 14.75
C GLU A 195 -12.09 -0.56 14.84
N ARG A 196 -10.98 -0.92 15.48
CA ARG A 196 -9.79 -0.07 15.56
C ARG A 196 -9.03 0.04 14.25
N PHE A 197 -9.09 -0.97 13.38
CA PHE A 197 -8.24 -1.05 12.18
C PHE A 197 -9.02 -1.01 10.86
N ILE A 198 -10.31 -1.31 10.85
CA ILE A 198 -11.12 -1.39 9.63
C ILE A 198 -12.03 -0.16 9.54
N GLU A 199 -12.07 0.41 8.35
CA GLU A 199 -13.07 1.41 7.95
C GLU A 199 -14.15 0.72 7.12
N LEU A 200 -15.38 0.77 7.63
CA LEU A 200 -16.53 0.16 6.99
C LEU A 200 -17.22 1.15 6.06
N ASP A 201 -17.36 0.77 4.79
CA ASP A 201 -18.23 1.48 3.85
C ASP A 201 -19.60 0.78 3.75
N PRO A 202 -20.69 1.42 4.19
CA PRO A 202 -22.02 0.84 4.11
C PRO A 202 -22.53 0.64 2.67
N GLU A 203 -21.94 1.30 1.67
CA GLU A 203 -22.34 1.16 0.27
C GLU A 203 -21.66 -0.02 -0.43
N THR A 204 -20.56 -0.54 0.11
CA THR A 204 -19.84 -1.69 -0.48
C THR A 204 -20.74 -2.92 -0.67
N PRO A 205 -21.52 -3.37 0.34
CA PRO A 205 -22.45 -4.48 0.15
C PRO A 205 -23.53 -4.21 -0.90
N LEU A 206 -24.01 -2.96 -0.99
CA LEU A 206 -25.04 -2.56 -1.96
C LEU A 206 -24.49 -2.64 -3.39
N ALA A 207 -23.27 -2.12 -3.61
CA ALA A 207 -22.61 -2.19 -4.91
C ALA A 207 -22.37 -3.63 -5.37
N LEU A 208 -22.00 -4.55 -4.46
CA LEU A 208 -21.84 -5.97 -4.76
C LEU A 208 -23.19 -6.63 -5.10
N LEU A 209 -24.25 -6.28 -4.36
CA LEU A 209 -25.61 -6.74 -4.65
C LEU A 209 -26.10 -6.29 -6.03
N ASP A 210 -25.92 -5.02 -6.37
CA ASP A 210 -26.32 -4.48 -7.67
C ASP A 210 -25.63 -5.20 -8.84
N GLN A 211 -24.33 -5.49 -8.70
CA GLN A 211 -23.59 -6.24 -9.71
C GLN A 211 -24.10 -7.68 -9.84
N ARG A 212 -24.42 -8.33 -8.72
CA ARG A 212 -25.02 -9.66 -8.74
C ARG A 212 -26.39 -9.64 -9.41
N HIS A 213 -27.23 -8.65 -9.10
CA HIS A 213 -28.54 -8.46 -9.73
C HIS A 213 -28.44 -8.16 -11.24
N ALA A 214 -27.36 -7.48 -11.66
CA ALA A 214 -27.01 -7.29 -13.07
C ALA A 214 -26.46 -8.56 -13.77
N GLY A 215 -26.50 -9.72 -13.12
CA GLY A 215 -26.10 -11.02 -13.66
C GLY A 215 -24.59 -11.25 -13.69
N LYS A 216 -23.80 -10.48 -12.92
CA LYS A 216 -22.35 -10.66 -12.82
C LYS A 216 -22.02 -11.76 -11.82
N LYS A 217 -21.02 -12.59 -12.14
CA LYS A 217 -20.39 -13.50 -11.17
C LYS A 217 -19.36 -12.74 -10.34
N LEU A 218 -19.33 -12.92 -9.03
CA LEU A 218 -18.39 -12.23 -8.16
C LEU A 218 -17.34 -13.22 -7.65
N LEU A 219 -16.07 -12.81 -7.64
CA LEU A 219 -14.96 -13.64 -7.18
C LEU A 219 -14.19 -12.85 -6.15
N LEU A 220 -13.79 -13.49 -5.06
CA LEU A 220 -12.91 -12.89 -4.06
C LEU A 220 -11.57 -13.59 -4.06
N TYR A 221 -10.53 -12.80 -4.27
CA TYR A 221 -9.14 -13.18 -4.12
C TYR A 221 -8.68 -12.75 -2.72
N VAL A 222 -8.13 -13.70 -1.97
CA VAL A 222 -7.58 -13.46 -0.63
C VAL A 222 -6.18 -14.01 -0.56
N THR A 223 -5.25 -13.20 -0.05
CA THR A 223 -3.87 -13.64 0.26
C THR A 223 -3.75 -14.21 1.66
N TRP A 224 -4.86 -14.28 2.40
CA TRP A 224 -4.93 -14.88 3.74
C TRP A 224 -5.02 -16.40 3.63
N ASN A 225 -4.14 -17.12 4.33
CA ASN A 225 -4.20 -18.58 4.43
C ASN A 225 -5.54 -19.09 4.99
N GLN A 226 -6.26 -18.26 5.77
CA GLN A 226 -7.67 -18.41 6.09
C GLN A 226 -8.34 -17.01 6.14
N PRO A 227 -9.29 -16.70 5.25
CA PRO A 227 -10.08 -15.48 5.37
C PRO A 227 -10.88 -15.54 6.68
N PRO A 228 -10.79 -14.53 7.54
CA PRO A 228 -11.42 -14.57 8.85
C PRO A 228 -12.94 -14.61 8.73
N ARG A 229 -13.60 -15.63 9.31
CA ARG A 229 -15.07 -15.78 9.31
C ARG A 229 -15.83 -14.55 9.85
N ARG A 230 -15.14 -13.67 10.58
CA ARG A 230 -15.66 -12.43 11.16
C ARG A 230 -15.65 -11.28 10.16
N VAL A 231 -14.56 -11.14 9.41
CA VAL A 231 -14.41 -10.21 8.27
C VAL A 231 -15.34 -10.59 7.14
N GLU A 232 -15.44 -11.89 6.84
CA GLU A 232 -16.42 -12.45 5.92
C GLU A 232 -17.85 -12.09 6.33
N ARG A 233 -18.17 -12.09 7.64
CA ARG A 233 -19.48 -11.68 8.17
C ARG A 233 -19.73 -10.17 8.04
N LEU A 234 -18.67 -9.37 8.25
CA LEU A 234 -18.65 -7.92 8.10
C LEU A 234 -18.98 -7.51 6.65
N ILE A 235 -18.38 -8.20 5.68
CA ILE A 235 -18.64 -7.97 4.24
C ILE A 235 -20.03 -8.51 3.83
N ARG A 236 -20.44 -9.65 4.39
CA ARG A 236 -21.64 -10.38 3.92
C ARG A 236 -22.99 -9.83 4.40
N GLY A 237 -23.05 -9.11 5.51
CA GLY A 237 -24.34 -8.68 6.11
C GLY A 237 -25.34 -9.81 6.38
N GLY A 238 -24.91 -11.08 6.41
CA GLY A 238 -25.80 -12.25 6.43
C GLY A 238 -25.18 -13.54 5.88
N SER A 239 -25.98 -14.61 5.73
CA SER A 239 -25.53 -15.94 5.29
C SER A 239 -25.53 -16.10 3.77
N TRP A 240 -24.35 -16.32 3.19
CA TRP A 240 -24.16 -16.62 1.76
C TRP A 240 -23.47 -17.99 1.59
N PRO A 241 -23.70 -18.77 0.52
CA PRO A 241 -23.02 -20.04 0.30
C PRO A 241 -21.53 -19.85 -0.06
N VAL A 242 -20.69 -20.87 0.17
CA VAL A 242 -19.26 -20.88 -0.14
C VAL A 242 -18.93 -22.15 -0.92
N ASP A 243 -18.32 -22.03 -2.10
CA ASP A 243 -17.68 -23.17 -2.77
C ASP A 243 -16.19 -23.21 -2.41
N ARG A 244 -15.77 -24.29 -1.73
CA ARG A 244 -14.40 -24.45 -1.18
C ARG A 244 -13.53 -25.42 -1.98
N ARG A 245 -13.82 -25.62 -3.27
CA ARG A 245 -13.04 -26.59 -4.07
C ARG A 245 -11.83 -25.92 -4.75
N ARG A 246 -10.70 -26.06 -4.04
CA ARG A 246 -9.28 -25.96 -4.50
C ARG A 246 -8.67 -24.56 -4.60
N SER A 247 -7.57 -24.40 -3.84
CA SER A 247 -6.55 -23.34 -3.86
C SER A 247 -7.03 -21.88 -3.79
N GLY A 248 -6.97 -21.30 -2.58
CA GLY A 248 -6.67 -19.88 -2.37
C GLY A 248 -7.72 -18.83 -2.75
N GLY A 249 -8.89 -19.21 -3.25
CA GLY A 249 -9.96 -18.27 -3.58
C GLY A 249 -11.29 -18.63 -2.91
N ILE A 250 -12.04 -17.62 -2.47
CA ILE A 250 -13.47 -17.78 -2.17
C ILE A 250 -14.24 -17.31 -3.41
N ALA A 251 -14.94 -18.21 -4.07
CA ALA A 251 -15.91 -17.84 -5.11
C ALA A 251 -17.27 -17.51 -4.48
N PHE A 252 -17.94 -16.46 -4.99
CA PHE A 252 -19.24 -15.96 -4.53
C PHE A 252 -20.33 -16.00 -5.62
#